data_AF-A0A2N2C3J4-F1
#
_entry.id   AF-A0A2N2C3J4-F1
#
_cell.length_a   1.000
_cell.length_b   1.000
_cell.length_c   1.000
_cell.angle_alpha   90.00
_cell.angle_beta   90.00
_cell.angle_gamma   90.00
#
_symmetry.space_group_name_H-M   'P 1'
#
loop_
_entity.id
_entity.type
_entity.pdbx_description
1 polymer ?
#
loop_
_entity_poly.entity_id
_entity_poly.type
_entity_poly.pdbx_seq_one_letter_code
_entity_poly.pdbx_strand_id
1 'polypeptide(L)'
;MDKQHGRLEGFAQYAKEVAAEGAVLLKNENQTLPIKLDERVAVFGRIQNSYYKSGTGSGGLVNVDYVVNILDGLRNSGVVKVDEHLADIYQQWVNDHPFEKGAGWGQEPWSQVEMEISDEIVSKVASQNDVAIVIIGRTAGEDQDARNEPGSYMLTELEEKLIEQVSNHFPRCAVILNVGNIIDMKWVEKVQVPSVMYVWQGGMEGGNAVADVLTGKVNPCGKLSNTISIDLDDVFSTRNFGRKDFNIYQEDIYVGYRYFETFAQDRVLFPFGFGLSYSSFLMEAVSTQFDGNHISIDVSVTNTGAVAGKEVVQLYFGAPMGVLGKPLKSLMAYKKTKLIEPNQSEILSFTIDIKEMASYDDSGATGHPFSYVLEAGEYLIHMGNSVRHTNVIMRVDLKDLIVTEKLESAMAPVTPFQRIKPIFEEGKISIGYEDAPLRTYDLNQRIAERRPVNLPYTGDQGYKLADVALNKVSLEEFVAQFSDE
;
A
#
# COMPACT_ATOMS: atom_id res chain seq x y z
N MET A 1 -30.02 -4.57 30.04
CA MET A 1 -28.62 -5.03 29.96
C MET A 1 -27.85 -3.98 29.16
N ASP A 2 -27.41 -2.91 29.83
CA ASP A 2 -26.45 -1.97 29.27
C ASP A 2 -25.09 -2.65 29.20
N LYS A 3 -24.79 -3.31 28.09
CA LYS A 3 -23.44 -3.82 27.83
C LYS A 3 -22.61 -2.69 27.25
N GLN A 4 -21.79 -2.08 28.12
CA GLN A 4 -20.50 -1.44 27.86
C GLN A 4 -20.12 -1.31 26.36
N HIS A 5 -20.57 -0.24 25.71
CA HIS A 5 -19.89 0.29 24.51
C HIS A 5 -18.96 1.44 24.93
N GLY A 6 -18.14 1.19 25.94
CA GLY A 6 -17.08 2.13 26.29
C GLY A 6 -16.02 2.08 25.19
N ARG A 7 -15.74 3.22 24.56
CA ARG A 7 -14.61 3.30 23.63
C ARG A 7 -13.33 2.95 24.38
N LEU A 8 -12.44 2.21 23.73
CA LEU A 8 -11.11 1.98 24.28
C LEU A 8 -10.39 3.34 24.40
N GLU A 9 -10.11 3.75 25.63
CA GLU A 9 -9.43 5.01 25.92
C GLU A 9 -8.10 5.07 25.16
N GLY A 10 -7.81 6.20 24.51
CA GLY A 10 -6.62 6.40 23.70
C GLY A 10 -6.65 5.78 22.29
N PHE A 11 -7.65 4.95 21.93
CA PHE A 11 -7.65 4.27 20.63
C PHE A 11 -7.80 5.26 19.45
N ALA A 12 -8.67 6.27 19.57
CA ALA A 12 -8.81 7.31 18.56
C ALA A 12 -7.50 8.07 18.32
N GLN A 13 -6.78 8.41 19.40
CA GLN A 13 -5.50 9.10 19.33
C GLN A 13 -4.43 8.23 18.65
N TYR A 14 -4.36 6.95 19.00
CA TYR A 14 -3.43 6.02 18.34
C TYR A 14 -3.78 5.82 16.86
N ALA A 15 -5.06 5.70 16.52
CA ALA A 15 -5.51 5.59 15.13
C ALA A 15 -5.15 6.83 14.30
N LYS A 16 -5.26 8.03 14.90
CA LYS A 16 -4.82 9.29 14.29
C LYS A 16 -3.32 9.26 13.97
N GLU A 17 -2.48 8.78 14.89
CA GLU A 17 -1.03 8.65 14.68
C GLU A 17 -0.71 7.70 13.52
N VAL A 18 -1.38 6.54 13.47
CA VAL A 18 -1.23 5.58 12.36
C VAL A 18 -1.64 6.20 11.02
N ALA A 19 -2.76 6.91 10.98
CA ALA A 19 -3.23 7.58 9.75
C ALA A 19 -2.22 8.66 9.27
N ALA A 20 -1.63 9.43 10.19
CA ALA A 20 -0.62 10.43 9.86
C ALA A 20 0.68 9.79 9.33
N GLU A 21 1.12 8.68 9.93
CA GLU A 21 2.29 7.93 9.47
C GLU A 21 2.09 7.18 8.15
N GLY A 22 0.84 6.93 7.76
CA GLY A 22 0.47 6.32 6.49
C GLY A 22 0.42 7.30 5.32
N ALA A 23 0.40 8.61 5.57
CA ALA A 23 0.37 9.62 4.52
C ALA A 23 1.66 9.59 3.68
N VAL A 24 1.51 9.56 2.36
CA VAL A 24 2.62 9.44 1.41
C VAL A 24 2.73 10.72 0.58
N LEU A 25 3.75 11.53 0.88
CA LEU A 25 4.08 12.72 0.11
C LEU A 25 4.83 12.32 -1.16
N LEU A 26 4.28 12.65 -2.33
CA LEU A 26 4.88 12.27 -3.63
C LEU A 26 5.66 13.41 -4.28
N LYS A 27 5.20 14.64 -4.08
CA LYS A 27 5.81 15.85 -4.64
C LYS A 27 5.67 16.99 -3.64
N ASN A 28 6.70 17.83 -3.51
CA ASN A 28 6.66 19.03 -2.66
C ASN A 28 7.70 20.07 -3.12
N GLU A 29 7.33 20.87 -4.10
CA GLU A 29 8.12 21.98 -4.61
C GLU A 29 7.75 23.29 -3.90
N ASN A 30 8.61 24.31 -4.04
CA ASN A 30 8.41 25.66 -3.52
C ASN A 30 8.13 25.76 -2.00
N GLN A 31 8.53 24.72 -1.24
CA GLN A 31 8.17 24.59 0.18
C GLN A 31 6.65 24.77 0.38
N THR A 32 5.85 24.19 -0.52
CA THR A 32 4.39 24.28 -0.47
C THR A 32 3.87 23.77 0.87
N LEU A 33 4.34 22.58 1.27
CA LEU A 33 4.12 21.98 2.58
C LEU A 33 5.43 21.91 3.39
N PRO A 34 5.38 21.96 4.74
CA PRO A 34 4.18 22.15 5.55
C PRO A 34 3.64 23.59 5.48
N ILE A 35 2.34 23.74 5.77
CA ILE A 35 1.68 25.03 5.96
C ILE A 35 2.21 25.65 7.25
N LYS A 36 2.58 26.94 7.20
CA LYS A 36 3.19 27.63 8.34
C LYS A 36 2.12 28.18 9.28
N LEU A 37 2.53 28.44 10.51
CA LEU A 37 1.70 29.07 11.53
C LEU A 37 1.06 30.36 10.99
N ASP A 38 -0.22 30.56 11.27
CA ASP A 38 -1.02 31.73 10.92
C ASP A 38 -1.27 31.96 9.41
N GLU A 39 -0.76 31.10 8.52
CA GLU A 39 -1.06 31.16 7.08
C GLU A 39 -2.55 30.93 6.82
N ARG A 40 -3.07 31.65 5.83
CA ARG A 40 -4.45 31.55 5.36
C ARG A 40 -4.57 30.46 4.31
N VAL A 41 -5.48 29.52 4.53
CA VAL A 41 -5.62 28.29 3.75
C VAL A 41 -6.97 28.26 3.06
N ALA A 42 -6.96 28.20 1.73
CA ALA A 42 -8.15 27.94 0.94
C ALA A 42 -8.29 26.45 0.66
N VAL A 43 -9.41 25.84 1.07
CA VAL A 43 -9.70 24.42 0.83
C VAL A 43 -10.73 24.27 -0.28
N PHE A 44 -10.34 23.61 -1.37
CA PHE A 44 -11.15 23.31 -2.54
C PHE A 44 -11.49 21.82 -2.62
N GLY A 45 -12.55 21.51 -3.36
CA GLY A 45 -13.10 20.18 -3.53
C GLY A 45 -14.24 19.90 -2.57
N ARG A 46 -15.39 19.49 -3.08
CA ARG A 46 -16.62 19.27 -2.30
C ARG A 46 -16.50 18.16 -1.26
N ILE A 47 -15.51 17.28 -1.43
CA ILE A 47 -15.28 16.16 -0.51
C ILE A 47 -14.71 16.64 0.84
N GLN A 48 -14.31 17.92 0.94
CA GLN A 48 -13.95 18.54 2.21
C GLN A 48 -15.07 18.45 3.27
N ASN A 49 -16.34 18.46 2.84
CA ASN A 49 -17.51 18.31 3.72
C ASN A 49 -17.96 16.84 3.89
N SER A 50 -17.39 15.90 3.13
CA SER A 50 -17.86 14.50 3.06
C SER A 50 -16.69 13.53 2.97
N TYR A 51 -15.75 13.66 3.89
CA TYR A 51 -14.53 12.86 3.96
C TYR A 51 -14.79 11.35 3.87
N TYR A 52 -14.09 10.68 2.95
CA TYR A 52 -14.09 9.22 2.88
C TYR A 52 -13.21 8.65 3.99
N LYS A 53 -13.86 8.22 5.07
CA LYS A 53 -13.19 7.57 6.21
C LYS A 53 -12.78 6.12 5.93
N SER A 54 -13.38 5.49 4.93
CA SER A 54 -13.24 4.07 4.60
C SER A 54 -13.70 3.80 3.17
N GLY A 55 -13.49 2.56 2.70
CA GLY A 55 -14.23 1.99 1.58
C GLY A 55 -15.71 1.80 1.90
N THR A 56 -16.46 1.28 0.93
CA THR A 56 -17.85 0.82 1.07
C THR A 56 -17.88 -0.68 1.40
N GLY A 57 -19.06 -1.23 1.68
CA GLY A 57 -19.22 -2.65 2.01
C GLY A 57 -18.86 -2.99 3.46
N SER A 58 -18.55 -4.25 3.73
CA SER A 58 -18.39 -4.81 5.08
C SER A 58 -17.40 -4.01 5.95
N GLY A 59 -16.26 -3.59 5.38
CA GLY A 59 -15.24 -2.79 6.05
C GLY A 59 -15.59 -1.31 6.26
N GLY A 60 -16.64 -0.79 5.59
CA GLY A 60 -17.08 0.61 5.67
C GLY A 60 -18.23 0.88 6.65
N LEU A 61 -18.88 -0.18 7.14
CA LEU A 61 -20.09 -0.13 7.96
C LEU A 61 -19.83 0.00 9.47
N VAL A 62 -18.61 0.39 9.86
CA VAL A 62 -18.30 0.71 11.26
C VAL A 62 -19.05 1.98 11.66
N ASN A 63 -20.00 1.84 12.59
CA ASN A 63 -20.72 2.96 13.18
C ASN A 63 -19.80 3.75 14.10
N VAL A 64 -19.77 5.07 13.93
CA VAL A 64 -18.94 6.00 14.70
C VAL A 64 -19.77 7.17 15.16
N ASP A 65 -19.43 7.72 16.32
CA ASP A 65 -20.16 8.86 16.90
C ASP A 65 -19.87 10.18 16.17
N TYR A 66 -18.74 10.25 15.47
CA TYR A 66 -18.34 11.38 14.64
C TYR A 66 -17.36 10.93 13.55
N VAL A 67 -17.13 11.82 12.60
CA VAL A 67 -16.02 11.75 11.64
C VAL A 67 -15.46 13.15 11.53
N VAL A 68 -14.15 13.31 11.70
CA VAL A 68 -13.49 14.59 11.45
C VAL A 68 -13.00 14.61 10.01
N ASN A 69 -13.59 15.49 9.19
CA ASN A 69 -13.15 15.74 7.82
C ASN A 69 -11.88 16.61 7.82
N ILE A 70 -11.24 16.78 6.66
CA ILE A 70 -9.95 17.51 6.55
C ILE A 70 -10.11 19.01 6.88
N LEU A 71 -11.21 19.63 6.46
CA LEU A 71 -11.50 21.04 6.75
C LEU A 71 -11.58 21.29 8.26
N ASP A 72 -12.35 20.46 8.96
CA ASP A 72 -12.49 20.51 10.41
C ASP A 72 -11.19 20.12 11.12
N GLY A 73 -10.41 19.19 10.58
CA GLY A 73 -9.07 18.89 11.08
C GLY A 73 -8.15 20.11 11.06
N LEU A 74 -8.16 20.89 9.96
CA LEU A 74 -7.40 22.13 9.85
C LEU A 74 -7.89 23.19 10.84
N ARG A 75 -9.22 23.35 11.01
CA ARG A 75 -9.81 24.23 12.04
C ARG A 75 -9.37 23.82 13.46
N ASN A 76 -9.47 22.52 13.77
CA ASN A 76 -9.14 21.95 15.07
C ASN A 76 -7.64 22.06 15.40
N SER A 77 -6.77 22.14 14.39
CA SER A 77 -5.32 22.27 14.59
C SER A 77 -4.95 23.53 15.37
N GLY A 78 -5.72 24.62 15.19
CA GLY A 78 -5.38 25.94 15.73
C GLY A 78 -4.09 26.56 15.17
N VAL A 79 -3.48 25.95 14.15
CA VAL A 79 -2.21 26.40 13.55
C VAL A 79 -2.44 27.32 12.35
N VAL A 80 -3.51 27.10 11.59
CA VAL A 80 -3.78 27.78 10.32
C VAL A 80 -5.11 28.55 10.36
N LYS A 81 -5.28 29.48 9.43
CA LYS A 81 -6.54 30.24 9.26
C LYS A 81 -7.27 29.76 8.03
N VAL A 82 -8.28 28.91 8.20
CA VAL A 82 -9.13 28.45 7.10
C VAL A 82 -9.91 29.63 6.51
N ASP A 83 -10.02 29.68 5.18
CA ASP A 83 -10.91 30.60 4.49
C ASP A 83 -12.38 30.18 4.69
N GLU A 84 -12.99 30.72 5.74
CA GLU A 84 -14.40 30.46 6.06
C GLU A 84 -15.37 30.95 4.98
N HIS A 85 -15.00 31.96 4.19
CA HIS A 85 -15.85 32.42 3.09
C HIS A 85 -15.93 31.37 1.98
N LEU A 86 -14.80 30.76 1.61
CA LEU A 86 -14.79 29.65 0.66
C LEU A 86 -15.51 28.42 1.22
N ALA A 87 -15.28 28.10 2.49
CA ALA A 87 -15.96 26.98 3.15
C ALA A 87 -17.49 27.15 3.13
N ASP A 88 -17.98 28.37 3.37
CA ASP A 88 -19.41 28.71 3.29
C ASP A 88 -19.97 28.56 1.87
N ILE A 89 -19.20 28.92 0.83
CA ILE A 89 -19.59 28.72 -0.57
C ILE A 89 -19.82 27.23 -0.86
N TYR A 90 -18.86 26.37 -0.51
CA TYR A 90 -19.02 24.92 -0.66
C TYR A 90 -20.18 24.39 0.18
N GLN A 91 -20.32 24.85 1.43
CA GLN A 91 -21.40 24.40 2.31
C GLN A 91 -22.79 24.75 1.78
N GLN A 92 -22.96 25.94 1.18
CA GLN A 92 -24.20 26.32 0.51
C GLN A 92 -24.47 25.44 -0.71
N TRP A 93 -23.45 25.20 -1.54
CA TRP A 93 -23.60 24.39 -2.74
C TRP A 93 -23.97 22.93 -2.43
N VAL A 94 -23.35 22.30 -1.42
CA VAL A 94 -23.67 20.89 -1.05
C VAL A 94 -25.06 20.74 -0.41
N ASN A 95 -25.69 21.82 0.06
CA ASN A 95 -27.09 21.75 0.52
C ASN A 95 -28.03 21.49 -0.66
N ASP A 96 -27.73 22.07 -1.83
CA ASP A 96 -28.47 21.85 -3.08
C ASP A 96 -27.97 20.61 -3.86
N HIS A 97 -26.76 20.13 -3.53
CA HIS A 97 -26.10 18.96 -4.13
C HIS A 97 -25.68 17.96 -3.05
N PRO A 98 -26.65 17.31 -2.37
CA PRO A 98 -26.37 16.43 -1.25
C PRO A 98 -25.49 15.24 -1.67
N PHE A 99 -24.77 14.68 -0.69
CA PHE A 99 -23.97 13.48 -0.91
C PHE A 99 -24.84 12.31 -1.39
N GLU A 100 -24.48 11.72 -2.53
CA GLU A 100 -25.15 10.57 -3.11
C GLU A 100 -24.67 9.29 -2.40
N LYS A 101 -25.58 8.63 -1.68
CA LYS A 101 -25.31 7.39 -0.92
C LYS A 101 -25.58 6.12 -1.72
N GLY A 102 -26.17 6.24 -2.91
CA GLY A 102 -26.70 5.10 -3.64
C GLY A 102 -27.94 4.46 -2.99
N ALA A 103 -28.45 3.41 -3.62
CA ALA A 103 -29.65 2.68 -3.19
C ALA A 103 -29.34 1.22 -2.80
N GLY A 104 -28.61 1.03 -1.69
CA GLY A 104 -28.33 -0.30 -1.13
C GLY A 104 -26.90 -0.78 -1.38
N TRP A 105 -26.71 -2.11 -1.34
CA TRP A 105 -25.39 -2.74 -1.39
C TRP A 105 -24.66 -2.47 -2.72
N GLY A 106 -23.42 -1.97 -2.62
CA GLY A 106 -22.61 -1.64 -3.78
C GLY A 106 -23.21 -0.56 -4.69
N GLN A 107 -24.16 0.26 -4.22
CA GLN A 107 -24.77 1.30 -5.06
C GLN A 107 -24.24 2.71 -4.77
N GLU A 108 -23.45 2.90 -3.70
CA GLU A 108 -22.78 4.19 -3.45
C GLU A 108 -21.77 4.48 -4.57
N PRO A 109 -21.85 5.63 -5.25
CA PRO A 109 -20.89 5.98 -6.29
C PRO A 109 -19.50 6.21 -5.70
N TRP A 110 -18.48 5.81 -6.44
CA TRP A 110 -17.09 5.81 -5.97
C TRP A 110 -16.42 7.20 -6.01
N SER A 111 -17.11 8.19 -6.55
CA SER A 111 -16.80 9.62 -6.43
C SER A 111 -18.11 10.40 -6.34
N GLN A 112 -18.01 11.66 -5.98
CA GLN A 112 -19.15 12.58 -5.94
C GLN A 112 -18.92 13.65 -7.02
N VAL A 113 -20.01 14.19 -7.60
CA VAL A 113 -19.92 15.29 -8.55
C VAL A 113 -19.26 16.49 -7.88
N GLU A 114 -18.23 17.05 -8.52
CA GLU A 114 -17.49 18.21 -8.03
C GLU A 114 -18.23 19.53 -8.32
N MET A 115 -18.04 20.53 -7.48
CA MET A 115 -18.56 21.88 -7.68
C MET A 115 -17.76 22.59 -8.78
N GLU A 116 -18.44 23.04 -9.83
CA GLU A 116 -17.82 23.97 -10.77
C GLU A 116 -17.62 25.33 -10.10
N ILE A 117 -16.38 25.81 -10.11
CA ILE A 117 -16.00 27.12 -9.55
C ILE A 117 -15.46 28.02 -10.66
N SER A 118 -15.88 29.28 -10.65
CA SER A 118 -15.45 30.23 -11.68
C SER A 118 -14.02 30.71 -11.42
N ASP A 119 -13.30 31.05 -12.50
CA ASP A 119 -11.93 31.56 -12.41
C ASP A 119 -11.85 32.84 -11.57
N GLU A 120 -12.88 33.69 -11.64
CA GLU A 120 -12.97 34.92 -10.85
C GLU A 120 -13.05 34.64 -9.34
N ILE A 121 -13.78 33.59 -8.93
CA ILE A 121 -13.83 33.17 -7.53
C ILE A 121 -12.46 32.66 -7.11
N VAL A 122 -11.84 31.77 -7.89
CA VAL A 122 -10.52 31.20 -7.59
C VAL A 122 -9.46 32.31 -7.47
N SER A 123 -9.43 33.25 -8.42
CA SER A 123 -8.52 34.39 -8.42
C SER A 123 -8.71 35.30 -7.20
N LYS A 124 -9.96 35.58 -6.83
CA LYS A 124 -10.28 36.37 -5.63
C LYS A 124 -9.80 35.66 -4.37
N VAL A 125 -10.07 34.37 -4.23
CA VAL A 125 -9.62 33.56 -3.08
C VAL A 125 -8.09 33.52 -3.03
N ALA A 126 -7.41 33.37 -4.18
CA ALA A 126 -5.95 33.40 -4.27
C ALA A 126 -5.35 34.72 -3.77
N SER A 127 -6.00 35.85 -4.05
CA SER A 127 -5.54 37.15 -3.54
C SER A 127 -5.64 37.31 -2.02
N GLN A 128 -6.34 36.40 -1.33
CA GLN A 128 -6.64 36.45 0.09
C GLN A 128 -6.05 35.29 0.90
N ASN A 129 -5.37 34.34 0.28
CA ASN A 129 -4.87 33.13 0.92
C ASN A 129 -3.42 32.82 0.51
N ASP A 130 -2.66 32.23 1.43
CA ASP A 130 -1.24 31.95 1.23
C ASP A 130 -1.00 30.60 0.54
N VAL A 131 -1.92 29.66 0.75
CA VAL A 131 -1.83 28.28 0.23
C VAL A 131 -3.21 27.74 -0.12
N ALA A 132 -3.28 26.97 -1.22
CA ALA A 132 -4.46 26.21 -1.59
C ALA A 132 -4.28 24.72 -1.32
N ILE A 133 -5.33 24.09 -0.79
CA ILE A 133 -5.46 22.65 -0.66
C ILE A 133 -6.62 22.20 -1.55
N VAL A 134 -6.36 21.33 -2.52
CA VAL A 134 -7.40 20.71 -3.36
C VAL A 134 -7.57 19.26 -2.94
N ILE A 135 -8.77 18.86 -2.51
CA ILE A 135 -9.03 17.49 -2.05
C ILE A 135 -9.74 16.71 -3.15
N ILE A 136 -9.15 15.60 -3.58
CA ILE A 136 -9.77 14.64 -4.51
C ILE A 136 -10.21 13.40 -3.73
N GLY A 137 -11.48 13.04 -3.90
CA GLY A 137 -12.13 11.96 -3.17
C GLY A 137 -12.42 10.74 -4.04
N ARG A 138 -11.99 9.55 -3.60
CA ARG A 138 -12.46 8.27 -4.15
C ARG A 138 -12.75 7.28 -3.04
N THR A 139 -13.79 6.49 -3.23
CA THR A 139 -14.03 5.26 -2.47
C THR A 139 -14.05 4.06 -3.41
N ALA A 140 -14.05 2.87 -2.83
CA ALA A 140 -14.16 1.59 -3.51
C ALA A 140 -14.75 0.57 -2.54
N GLY A 141 -15.16 -0.60 -3.03
CA GLY A 141 -15.65 -1.64 -2.14
C GLY A 141 -16.04 -2.92 -2.86
N GLU A 142 -16.74 -3.79 -2.13
CA GLU A 142 -17.08 -5.14 -2.56
C GLU A 142 -18.00 -5.18 -3.79
N ASP A 143 -17.92 -6.29 -4.52
CA ASP A 143 -18.72 -6.64 -5.72
C ASP A 143 -18.56 -5.75 -6.96
N GLN A 144 -17.62 -4.81 -6.94
CA GLN A 144 -17.27 -3.97 -8.09
C GLN A 144 -15.76 -3.75 -8.15
N ASP A 145 -15.26 -3.50 -9.37
CA ASP A 145 -13.88 -3.12 -9.64
C ASP A 145 -13.80 -1.66 -10.09
N ALA A 146 -12.64 -1.03 -9.87
CA ALA A 146 -12.37 0.30 -10.39
C ALA A 146 -12.32 0.26 -11.92
N ARG A 147 -12.92 1.26 -12.54
CA ARG A 147 -12.98 1.37 -14.00
C ARG A 147 -11.94 2.38 -14.46
N ASN A 148 -11.32 2.10 -15.61
CA ASN A 148 -10.41 3.02 -16.29
C ASN A 148 -11.17 4.17 -16.95
N GLU A 149 -11.90 4.94 -16.14
CA GLU A 149 -12.88 5.94 -16.55
C GLU A 149 -12.83 7.18 -15.64
N PRO A 150 -13.26 8.36 -16.14
CA PRO A 150 -13.44 9.56 -15.33
C PRO A 150 -14.33 9.32 -14.11
N GLY A 151 -13.89 9.77 -12.94
CA GLY A 151 -14.63 9.60 -11.67
C GLY A 151 -14.42 8.25 -10.99
N SER A 152 -13.59 7.37 -11.56
CA SER A 152 -13.12 6.13 -10.93
C SER A 152 -11.59 6.15 -10.85
N TYR A 153 -10.89 5.42 -11.71
CA TYR A 153 -9.43 5.48 -11.79
C TYR A 153 -8.93 6.84 -12.31
N MET A 154 -9.65 7.50 -13.24
CA MET A 154 -9.25 8.81 -13.75
C MET A 154 -9.91 9.96 -12.97
N LEU A 155 -9.30 11.14 -13.04
CA LEU A 155 -10.00 12.38 -12.67
C LEU A 155 -11.20 12.61 -13.60
N THR A 156 -12.24 13.26 -13.08
CA THR A 156 -13.29 13.86 -13.91
C THR A 156 -12.77 15.14 -14.57
N GLU A 157 -13.43 15.57 -15.65
CA GLU A 157 -13.09 16.84 -16.32
C GLU A 157 -13.20 18.04 -15.35
N LEU A 158 -14.18 18.03 -14.44
CA LEU A 158 -14.35 19.10 -13.44
C LEU A 158 -13.22 19.10 -12.40
N GLU A 159 -12.77 17.92 -11.94
CA GLU A 159 -11.66 17.83 -11.00
C GLU A 159 -10.34 18.26 -11.61
N GLU A 160 -10.05 17.84 -12.86
CA GLU A 160 -8.84 18.27 -13.56
C GLU A 160 -8.85 19.79 -13.80
N LYS A 161 -9.98 20.34 -14.28
CA LYS A 161 -10.17 21.79 -14.44
C LYS A 161 -10.00 22.54 -13.12
N LEU A 162 -10.56 22.03 -12.02
CA LEU A 162 -10.39 22.63 -10.68
C LEU A 162 -8.92 22.68 -10.28
N ILE A 163 -8.19 21.57 -10.43
CA ILE A 163 -6.76 21.50 -10.10
C ILE A 163 -5.98 22.52 -10.95
N GLU A 164 -6.20 22.54 -12.27
CA GLU A 164 -5.54 23.46 -13.19
C GLU A 164 -5.81 24.93 -12.82
N GLN A 165 -7.08 25.31 -12.61
CA GLN A 165 -7.46 26.67 -12.23
C GLN A 165 -6.79 27.08 -10.92
N VAL A 166 -6.88 26.24 -9.89
CA VAL A 166 -6.31 26.56 -8.58
C VAL A 166 -4.78 26.65 -8.65
N SER A 167 -4.10 25.71 -9.31
CA SER A 167 -2.63 25.75 -9.42
C SER A 167 -2.12 26.94 -10.24
N ASN A 168 -2.89 27.44 -11.19
CA ASN A 168 -2.53 28.62 -11.97
C ASN A 168 -2.59 29.93 -11.16
N HIS A 169 -3.50 30.04 -10.19
CA HIS A 169 -3.62 31.22 -9.33
C HIS A 169 -2.82 31.11 -8.02
N PHE A 170 -2.51 29.90 -7.56
CA PHE A 170 -1.79 29.65 -6.31
C PHE A 170 -0.39 29.05 -6.55
N PRO A 171 0.70 29.82 -6.35
CA PRO A 171 2.07 29.29 -6.42
C PRO A 171 2.36 28.16 -5.42
N ARG A 172 1.62 28.15 -4.30
CA ARG A 172 1.62 27.08 -3.29
C ARG A 172 0.25 26.39 -3.31
N CYS A 173 0.16 25.34 -4.11
CA CYS A 173 -1.03 24.49 -4.22
C CYS A 173 -0.64 23.04 -3.92
N ALA A 174 -1.35 22.40 -3.00
CA ALA A 174 -1.20 20.98 -2.71
C ALA A 174 -2.48 20.21 -3.04
N VAL A 175 -2.34 19.12 -3.80
CA VAL A 175 -3.43 18.19 -4.07
C VAL A 175 -3.37 17.02 -3.09
N ILE A 176 -4.46 16.81 -2.36
CA ILE A 176 -4.59 15.82 -1.29
C ILE A 176 -5.56 14.74 -1.73
N LEU A 177 -5.06 13.52 -1.87
CA LEU A 177 -5.81 12.38 -2.38
C LEU A 177 -6.41 11.59 -1.21
N ASN A 178 -7.68 11.84 -0.91
CA ASN A 178 -8.50 11.05 0.01
C ASN A 178 -9.16 9.90 -0.76
N VAL A 179 -8.35 8.88 -1.04
CA VAL A 179 -8.68 7.77 -1.95
C VAL A 179 -8.40 6.41 -1.31
N GLY A 180 -9.22 5.39 -1.61
CA GLY A 180 -9.02 4.03 -1.08
C GLY A 180 -7.91 3.23 -1.78
N ASN A 181 -7.59 3.58 -3.02
CA ASN A 181 -6.64 2.88 -3.88
C ASN A 181 -5.85 3.88 -4.75
N ILE A 182 -4.81 3.39 -5.42
CA ILE A 182 -4.11 4.16 -6.45
C ILE A 182 -5.07 4.55 -7.57
N ILE A 183 -4.98 5.80 -8.03
CA ILE A 183 -5.68 6.35 -9.19
C ILE A 183 -4.67 6.73 -10.28
N ASP A 184 -5.15 7.14 -11.46
CA ASP A 184 -4.33 7.76 -12.48
C ASP A 184 -3.58 8.97 -11.91
N MET A 185 -2.30 9.07 -12.23
CA MET A 185 -1.41 10.13 -11.75
C MET A 185 -0.72 10.89 -12.89
N LYS A 186 -1.07 10.64 -14.17
CA LYS A 186 -0.46 11.34 -15.31
C LYS A 186 -0.72 12.85 -15.26
N TRP A 187 -1.86 13.24 -14.70
CA TRP A 187 -2.22 14.64 -14.50
C TRP A 187 -1.17 15.41 -13.67
N VAL A 188 -0.37 14.74 -12.83
CA VAL A 188 0.70 15.41 -12.05
C VAL A 188 1.74 16.04 -12.97
N GLU A 189 2.16 15.36 -14.03
CA GLU A 189 3.11 15.90 -15.01
C GLU A 189 2.43 16.90 -15.96
N LYS A 190 1.16 16.65 -16.31
CA LYS A 190 0.37 17.52 -17.20
C LYS A 190 0.10 18.89 -16.58
N VAL A 191 -0.40 18.92 -15.34
CA VAL A 191 -0.82 20.13 -14.63
C VAL A 191 0.35 20.77 -13.85
N GLN A 192 1.40 20.01 -13.56
CA GLN A 192 2.60 20.46 -12.84
C GLN A 192 2.33 21.06 -11.46
N VAL A 193 1.38 20.48 -10.71
CA VAL A 193 1.07 20.94 -9.36
C VAL A 193 2.29 20.91 -8.44
N PRO A 194 2.48 21.92 -7.54
CA PRO A 194 3.66 21.98 -6.67
C PRO A 194 3.75 20.83 -5.66
N SER A 195 2.61 20.36 -5.13
CA SER A 195 2.62 19.28 -4.14
C SER A 195 1.47 18.30 -4.30
N VAL A 196 1.76 17.02 -4.05
CA VAL A 196 0.78 15.91 -4.11
C VAL A 196 1.02 14.96 -2.95
N MET A 197 -0.04 14.57 -2.25
CA MET A 197 0.03 13.64 -1.13
C MET A 197 -1.16 12.67 -1.15
N TYR A 198 -0.88 11.37 -1.02
CA TYR A 198 -1.88 10.37 -0.66
C TYR A 198 -2.10 10.41 0.84
N VAL A 199 -3.34 10.63 1.27
CA VAL A 199 -3.75 10.56 2.68
C VAL A 199 -4.70 9.40 2.97
N TRP A 200 -5.02 8.62 1.94
CA TRP A 200 -5.83 7.43 2.00
C TRP A 200 -7.20 7.69 2.66
N GLN A 201 -7.70 6.72 3.42
CA GLN A 201 -8.93 6.76 4.18
C GLN A 201 -8.61 6.37 5.63
N GLY A 202 -8.41 7.37 6.49
CA GLY A 202 -7.82 7.27 7.82
C GLY A 202 -8.82 7.09 8.96
N GLY A 203 -10.03 6.57 8.68
CA GLY A 203 -11.06 6.37 9.70
C GLY A 203 -11.61 7.68 10.28
N MET A 204 -12.24 7.60 11.46
CA MET A 204 -12.98 8.73 12.06
C MET A 204 -12.11 9.93 12.45
N GLU A 205 -10.81 9.72 12.65
CA GLU A 205 -9.83 10.77 12.99
C GLU A 205 -8.99 11.22 11.79
N GLY A 206 -9.28 10.71 10.60
CA GLY A 206 -8.45 10.91 9.41
C GLY A 206 -8.21 12.39 9.08
N GLY A 207 -9.22 13.26 9.22
CA GLY A 207 -9.05 14.70 9.00
C GLY A 207 -8.06 15.35 9.97
N ASN A 208 -8.09 14.97 11.26
CA ASN A 208 -7.12 15.45 12.24
C ASN A 208 -5.71 14.94 11.92
N ALA A 209 -5.57 13.70 11.44
CA ALA A 209 -4.28 13.14 11.04
C ALA A 209 -3.70 13.88 9.83
N VAL A 210 -4.53 14.14 8.83
CA VAL A 210 -4.16 14.95 7.65
C VAL A 210 -3.69 16.34 8.07
N ALA A 211 -4.43 17.01 8.95
CA ALA A 211 -4.05 18.33 9.44
C ALA A 211 -2.71 18.31 10.19
N ASP A 212 -2.44 17.31 11.04
CA ASP A 212 -1.15 17.16 11.71
C ASP A 212 0.02 17.05 10.70
N VAL A 213 -0.18 16.35 9.56
CA VAL A 213 0.83 16.25 8.50
C VAL A 213 0.96 17.54 7.68
N LEU A 214 -0.16 18.14 7.26
CA LEU A 214 -0.16 19.37 6.46
C LEU A 214 0.48 20.55 7.19
N THR A 215 0.33 20.61 8.52
CA THR A 215 0.89 21.69 9.36
C THR A 215 2.30 21.41 9.87
N GLY A 216 2.88 20.26 9.53
CA GLY A 216 4.24 19.89 9.96
C GLY A 216 4.36 19.45 11.41
N LYS A 217 3.25 19.35 12.16
CA LYS A 217 3.24 18.72 13.49
C LYS A 217 3.68 17.25 13.42
N VAL A 218 3.31 16.57 12.34
CA VAL A 218 3.88 15.28 11.95
C VAL A 218 4.59 15.45 10.61
N ASN A 219 5.83 15.00 10.54
CA ASN A 219 6.56 14.94 9.27
C ASN A 219 6.13 13.69 8.48
N PRO A 220 5.69 13.80 7.21
CA PRO A 220 5.26 12.66 6.42
C PRO A 220 6.39 11.64 6.29
N CYS A 221 6.02 10.38 6.50
CA CYS A 221 6.97 9.27 6.51
C CYS A 221 6.34 7.95 6.00
N GLY A 222 5.17 8.04 5.35
CA GLY A 222 4.59 6.92 4.61
C GLY A 222 5.37 6.67 3.31
N LYS A 223 5.33 5.42 2.85
CA LYS A 223 5.94 4.96 1.59
C LYS A 223 4.90 4.19 0.79
N LEU A 224 4.95 4.29 -0.55
CA LEU A 224 4.03 3.58 -1.44
C LEU A 224 4.17 2.05 -1.29
N SER A 225 3.05 1.35 -1.09
CA SER A 225 2.98 -0.11 -1.15
C SER A 225 2.77 -0.66 -2.57
N ASN A 226 2.58 0.22 -3.55
CA ASN A 226 2.33 -0.11 -4.95
C ASN A 226 3.24 0.72 -5.86
N THR A 227 3.61 0.17 -7.01
CA THR A 227 4.17 0.97 -8.10
C THR A 227 3.05 1.75 -8.77
N ILE A 228 3.23 3.05 -8.98
CA ILE A 228 2.36 3.88 -9.82
C ILE A 228 2.99 3.93 -11.20
N SER A 229 2.35 3.32 -12.19
CA SER A 229 2.77 3.34 -13.59
C SER A 229 2.41 4.67 -14.27
N ILE A 230 2.97 4.90 -15.45
CA ILE A 230 2.53 6.00 -16.31
C ILE A 230 1.11 5.71 -16.79
N ASP A 231 0.90 4.59 -17.48
CA ASP A 231 -0.42 4.14 -17.96
C ASP A 231 -0.91 2.89 -17.21
N LEU A 232 -2.23 2.70 -17.13
CA LEU A 232 -2.81 1.46 -16.60
C LEU A 232 -2.42 0.24 -17.46
N ASP A 233 -2.30 0.43 -18.78
CA ASP A 233 -1.91 -0.63 -19.72
C ASP A 233 -0.44 -1.04 -19.60
N ASP A 234 0.39 -0.25 -18.90
CA ASP A 234 1.75 -0.64 -18.56
C ASP A 234 1.79 -1.72 -17.47
N VAL A 235 0.73 -1.83 -16.65
CA VAL A 235 0.58 -2.90 -15.65
C VAL A 235 0.27 -4.20 -16.39
N PHE A 236 1.17 -5.18 -16.29
CA PHE A 236 1.05 -6.41 -17.09
C PHE A 236 -0.27 -7.17 -16.86
N SER A 237 -0.75 -7.22 -15.61
CA SER A 237 -1.97 -7.94 -15.24
C SER A 237 -3.24 -7.32 -15.83
N THR A 238 -3.22 -6.06 -16.29
CA THR A 238 -4.36 -5.40 -16.97
C THR A 238 -4.90 -6.24 -18.14
N ARG A 239 -4.02 -6.96 -18.84
CA ARG A 239 -4.35 -7.81 -20.00
C ARG A 239 -5.23 -9.02 -19.64
N ASN A 240 -5.16 -9.47 -18.40
CA ASN A 240 -5.79 -10.70 -17.93
C ASN A 240 -6.69 -10.47 -16.70
N PHE A 241 -7.03 -9.22 -16.38
CA PHE A 241 -7.89 -8.86 -15.26
C PHE A 241 -9.32 -8.53 -15.72
N GLY A 242 -10.30 -8.70 -14.81
CA GLY A 242 -11.69 -8.28 -15.02
C GLY A 242 -12.58 -9.23 -15.83
N ARG A 243 -12.13 -10.48 -16.08
CA ARG A 243 -12.99 -11.49 -16.73
C ARG A 243 -13.99 -12.07 -15.74
N LYS A 244 -15.18 -12.43 -16.24
CA LYS A 244 -16.29 -12.95 -15.42
C LYS A 244 -16.18 -14.44 -15.08
N ASP A 245 -15.38 -15.18 -15.83
CA ASP A 245 -15.20 -16.62 -15.70
C ASP A 245 -13.91 -16.95 -14.93
N PHE A 246 -12.76 -16.55 -15.47
CA PHE A 246 -11.46 -16.72 -14.83
C PHE A 246 -10.41 -15.76 -15.41
N ASN A 247 -9.44 -15.41 -14.58
CA ASN A 247 -8.26 -14.64 -14.99
C ASN A 247 -7.05 -15.58 -15.10
N ILE A 248 -6.22 -15.36 -16.12
CA ILE A 248 -4.95 -16.07 -16.29
C ILE A 248 -3.85 -15.21 -15.70
N TYR A 249 -3.17 -15.72 -14.66
CA TYR A 249 -2.08 -15.00 -13.98
C TYR A 249 -0.79 -15.17 -14.77
N GLN A 250 -0.79 -14.67 -16.01
CA GLN A 250 0.32 -14.82 -16.96
C GLN A 250 1.57 -14.05 -16.51
N GLU A 251 1.41 -13.01 -15.68
CA GLU A 251 2.51 -12.30 -15.04
C GLU A 251 3.29 -13.16 -14.04
N ASP A 252 2.70 -14.26 -13.54
CA ASP A 252 3.32 -15.16 -12.56
C ASP A 252 3.92 -14.37 -11.37
N ILE A 253 5.17 -14.63 -10.97
CA ILE A 253 5.82 -13.90 -9.86
C ILE A 253 6.10 -12.43 -10.17
N TYR A 254 5.97 -11.97 -11.41
CA TYR A 254 6.29 -10.61 -11.81
C TYR A 254 5.09 -9.68 -11.60
N VAL A 255 4.62 -9.59 -10.36
CA VAL A 255 3.55 -8.66 -9.95
C VAL A 255 4.15 -7.34 -9.49
N GLY A 256 3.57 -6.23 -9.96
CA GLY A 256 3.95 -4.88 -9.53
C GLY A 256 5.43 -4.57 -9.80
N TYR A 257 6.17 -4.11 -8.78
CA TYR A 257 7.57 -3.72 -8.94
C TYR A 257 8.47 -4.86 -9.44
N ARG A 258 8.11 -6.13 -9.21
CA ARG A 258 8.86 -7.27 -9.76
C ARG A 258 8.85 -7.26 -11.29
N TYR A 259 7.73 -6.88 -11.91
CA TYR A 259 7.65 -6.67 -13.36
C TYR A 259 8.33 -5.39 -13.79
N PHE A 260 7.95 -4.25 -13.20
CA PHE A 260 8.44 -2.95 -13.65
C PHE A 260 9.95 -2.83 -13.56
N GLU A 261 10.53 -3.24 -12.43
CA GLU A 261 11.98 -3.13 -12.25
C GLU A 261 12.74 -4.13 -13.12
N THR A 262 12.10 -5.21 -13.58
CA THR A 262 12.75 -6.23 -14.43
C THR A 262 12.62 -5.94 -15.92
N PHE A 263 11.47 -5.44 -16.37
CA PHE A 263 11.12 -5.38 -17.81
C PHE A 263 10.71 -4.00 -18.32
N ALA A 264 10.23 -3.09 -17.47
CA ALA A 264 9.54 -1.87 -17.88
C ALA A 264 9.88 -0.66 -16.99
N GLN A 265 11.17 -0.44 -16.75
CA GLN A 265 11.62 0.59 -15.81
C GLN A 265 11.21 2.01 -16.24
N ASP A 266 11.16 2.27 -17.55
CA ASP A 266 10.74 3.53 -18.15
C ASP A 266 9.23 3.81 -18.01
N ARG A 267 8.44 2.86 -17.50
CA ARG A 267 6.97 2.93 -17.38
C ARG A 267 6.45 3.22 -15.97
N VAL A 268 7.33 3.69 -15.08
CA VAL A 268 7.01 3.99 -13.69
C VAL A 268 7.07 5.48 -13.43
N LEU A 269 5.98 6.02 -12.90
CA LEU A 269 5.91 7.40 -12.44
C LEU A 269 6.41 7.52 -10.99
N PHE A 270 5.89 6.68 -10.08
CA PHE A 270 6.37 6.59 -8.70
C PHE A 270 6.67 5.14 -8.33
N PRO A 271 7.92 4.81 -7.94
CA PRO A 271 8.30 3.42 -7.71
C PRO A 271 7.81 2.90 -6.35
N PHE A 272 7.73 1.58 -6.22
CA PHE A 272 7.44 0.93 -4.95
C PHE A 272 8.39 1.40 -3.83
N GLY A 273 7.82 1.63 -2.65
CA GLY A 273 8.55 2.11 -1.49
C GLY A 273 8.91 3.59 -1.54
N PHE A 274 8.48 4.36 -2.55
CA PHE A 274 8.74 5.80 -2.63
C PHE A 274 7.86 6.62 -1.68
N GLY A 275 8.41 7.71 -1.15
CA GLY A 275 7.69 8.69 -0.33
C GLY A 275 8.66 9.72 0.24
N LEU A 276 8.31 11.00 0.13
CA LEU A 276 9.11 12.13 0.58
C LEU A 276 8.87 12.43 2.07
N SER A 277 9.76 13.25 2.63
CA SER A 277 9.69 13.82 3.97
C SER A 277 9.90 15.34 3.88
N TYR A 278 9.52 16.08 4.93
CA TYR A 278 9.95 17.48 5.10
C TYR A 278 11.42 17.59 5.53
N SER A 279 12.07 16.47 5.86
CA SER A 279 13.50 16.40 6.17
C SER A 279 14.27 15.59 5.11
N SER A 280 15.60 15.54 5.27
CA SER A 280 16.50 14.72 4.48
C SER A 280 17.26 13.74 5.37
N PHE A 281 17.60 12.57 4.82
CA PHE A 281 18.26 11.51 5.57
C PHE A 281 19.46 10.96 4.80
N LEU A 282 20.54 10.68 5.52
CA LEU A 282 21.69 9.91 5.05
C LEU A 282 21.60 8.50 5.63
N MET A 283 21.77 7.48 4.79
CA MET A 283 21.76 6.07 5.19
C MET A 283 23.10 5.42 4.85
N GLU A 284 23.71 4.76 5.83
CA GLU A 284 25.02 4.12 5.68
C GLU A 284 24.99 2.73 6.30
N ALA A 285 25.39 1.71 5.53
CA ALA A 285 25.60 0.37 6.08
C ALA A 285 26.91 0.36 6.87
N VAL A 286 26.81 0.28 8.19
CA VAL A 286 27.97 0.35 9.10
C VAL A 286 28.52 -1.03 9.45
N SER A 287 27.73 -2.09 9.27
CA SER A 287 28.13 -3.48 9.40
C SER A 287 27.37 -4.35 8.41
N THR A 288 28.06 -5.28 7.75
CA THR A 288 27.45 -6.33 6.90
C THR A 288 28.19 -7.65 7.16
N GLN A 289 27.44 -8.71 7.45
CA GLN A 289 27.99 -10.03 7.76
C GLN A 289 27.10 -11.13 7.18
N PHE A 290 27.73 -12.22 6.73
CA PHE A 290 27.05 -13.43 6.30
C PHE A 290 27.75 -14.63 6.94
N ASP A 291 27.00 -15.44 7.67
CA ASP A 291 27.52 -16.60 8.41
C ASP A 291 27.31 -17.94 7.70
N GLY A 292 26.72 -17.92 6.50
CA GLY A 292 26.32 -19.10 5.74
C GLY A 292 24.80 -19.31 5.68
N ASN A 293 24.06 -18.87 6.71
CA ASN A 293 22.60 -19.02 6.79
C ASN A 293 21.89 -17.68 7.04
N HIS A 294 22.54 -16.72 7.68
CA HIS A 294 21.97 -15.43 8.03
C HIS A 294 22.80 -14.29 7.48
N ILE A 295 22.09 -13.27 6.97
CA ILE A 295 22.64 -11.96 6.63
C ILE A 295 22.33 -11.03 7.79
N SER A 296 23.37 -10.43 8.37
CA SER A 296 23.25 -9.40 9.41
C SER A 296 23.74 -8.05 8.89
N ILE A 297 22.91 -7.02 8.99
CA ILE A 297 23.20 -5.68 8.47
C ILE A 297 22.82 -4.65 9.54
N ASP A 298 23.74 -3.76 9.89
CA ASP A 298 23.44 -2.57 10.68
C ASP A 298 23.48 -1.35 9.77
N VAL A 299 22.42 -0.54 9.83
CA VAL A 299 22.27 0.68 9.04
C VAL A 299 22.16 1.87 9.97
N SER A 300 23.10 2.81 9.85
CA SER A 300 22.99 4.13 10.48
C SER A 300 22.13 5.04 9.61
N VAL A 301 21.11 5.64 10.20
CA VAL A 301 20.24 6.62 9.56
C VAL A 301 20.42 7.95 10.28
N THR A 302 20.92 8.97 9.58
CA THR A 302 21.15 10.31 10.13
C THR A 302 20.17 11.29 9.52
N ASN A 303 19.45 12.03 10.35
CA ASN A 303 18.63 13.15 9.87
C ASN A 303 19.54 14.34 9.56
N THR A 304 19.68 14.66 8.29
CA THR A 304 20.52 15.77 7.78
C THR A 304 19.73 17.04 7.47
N GLY A 305 18.41 16.99 7.59
CA GLY A 305 17.54 18.15 7.35
C GLY A 305 17.31 18.99 8.60
N ALA A 306 16.46 20.01 8.46
CA ALA A 306 16.25 21.03 9.48
C ALA A 306 15.14 20.70 10.49
N VAL A 307 14.35 19.65 10.25
CA VAL A 307 13.20 19.28 11.09
C VAL A 307 13.24 17.81 11.47
N ALA A 308 12.66 17.46 12.61
CA ALA A 308 12.57 16.07 13.03
C ALA A 308 11.76 15.24 12.03
N GLY A 309 12.09 13.96 11.88
CA GLY A 309 11.37 13.07 10.97
C GLY A 309 11.73 11.61 11.15
N LYS A 310 11.02 10.74 10.43
CA LYS A 310 11.27 9.30 10.38
C LYS A 310 11.62 8.91 8.95
N GLU A 311 12.48 7.91 8.79
CA GLU A 311 12.81 7.33 7.49
C GLU A 311 12.63 5.80 7.53
N VAL A 312 12.37 5.21 6.37
CA VAL A 312 12.23 3.77 6.18
C VAL A 312 13.42 3.25 5.40
N VAL A 313 14.23 2.41 6.04
CA VAL A 313 15.28 1.63 5.37
C VAL A 313 14.66 0.38 4.81
N GLN A 314 14.86 0.16 3.50
CA GLN A 314 14.37 -0.97 2.73
C GLN A 314 15.57 -1.75 2.20
N LEU A 315 15.56 -3.06 2.44
CA LEU A 315 16.55 -4.01 1.94
C LEU A 315 15.92 -4.87 0.87
N TYR A 316 16.57 -4.96 -0.28
CA TYR A 316 16.16 -5.81 -1.40
C TYR A 316 17.26 -6.80 -1.73
N PHE A 317 16.90 -7.95 -2.29
CA PHE A 317 17.87 -8.84 -2.92
C PHE A 317 17.61 -8.97 -4.42
N GLY A 318 18.68 -9.06 -5.20
CA GLY A 318 18.68 -9.52 -6.59
C GLY A 318 19.31 -10.90 -6.65
N ALA A 319 18.51 -11.92 -6.94
CA ALA A 319 18.96 -13.30 -7.04
C ALA A 319 19.58 -13.59 -8.43
N PRO A 320 20.47 -14.60 -8.55
CA PRO A 320 20.93 -15.04 -9.86
C PRO A 320 19.76 -15.53 -10.70
N MET A 321 19.75 -15.18 -11.99
CA MET A 321 18.67 -15.55 -12.91
C MET A 321 18.41 -17.05 -12.92
N GLY A 322 19.47 -17.86 -12.87
CA GLY A 322 19.35 -19.31 -12.80
C GLY A 322 18.56 -19.90 -13.97
N VAL A 323 17.98 -21.08 -13.77
CA VAL A 323 17.09 -21.73 -14.73
C VAL A 323 15.61 -21.35 -14.52
N LEU A 324 15.26 -20.89 -13.31
CA LEU A 324 13.90 -20.48 -12.97
C LEU A 324 13.56 -19.06 -13.47
N GLY A 325 14.55 -18.17 -13.58
CA GLY A 325 14.33 -16.75 -13.79
C GLY A 325 13.94 -16.04 -12.50
N LYS A 326 14.37 -14.79 -12.32
CA LYS A 326 14.12 -14.02 -11.08
C LYS A 326 13.74 -12.56 -11.38
N PRO A 327 12.95 -11.92 -10.52
CA PRO A 327 12.86 -10.46 -10.50
C PRO A 327 14.23 -9.84 -10.19
N LEU A 328 14.55 -8.70 -10.80
CA LEU A 328 15.82 -8.02 -10.55
C LEU A 328 15.99 -7.56 -9.10
N LYS A 329 14.89 -7.24 -8.42
CA LYS A 329 14.85 -6.90 -7.01
C LYS A 329 13.62 -7.52 -6.36
N SER A 330 13.78 -8.03 -5.14
CA SER A 330 12.71 -8.47 -4.26
C SER A 330 12.91 -7.89 -2.86
N LEU A 331 11.88 -7.29 -2.26
CA LEU A 331 11.97 -6.77 -0.90
C LEU A 331 12.24 -7.92 0.07
N MET A 332 13.29 -7.76 0.86
CA MET A 332 13.79 -8.75 1.81
C MET A 332 13.39 -8.39 3.25
N ALA A 333 13.56 -7.12 3.61
CA ALA A 333 13.23 -6.60 4.93
C ALA A 333 13.07 -5.08 4.86
N TYR A 334 12.39 -4.50 5.84
CA TYR A 334 12.37 -3.06 6.06
C TYR A 334 12.24 -2.75 7.55
N LYS A 335 12.77 -1.60 7.97
CA LYS A 335 12.55 -1.02 9.30
C LYS A 335 12.38 0.48 9.18
N LYS A 336 11.52 1.03 10.03
CA LYS A 336 11.31 2.47 10.17
C LYS A 336 12.04 2.96 11.41
N THR A 337 12.70 4.10 11.30
CA THR A 337 13.32 4.76 12.45
C THR A 337 12.25 5.24 13.43
N LYS A 338 12.67 5.49 14.66
CA LYS A 338 11.99 6.42 15.57
C LYS A 338 12.02 7.83 14.98
N LEU A 339 11.39 8.77 15.68
CA LEU A 339 11.53 10.18 15.34
C LEU A 339 12.98 10.61 15.63
N ILE A 340 13.70 11.01 14.59
CA ILE A 340 15.10 11.46 14.67
C ILE A 340 15.12 12.99 14.57
N GLU A 341 15.67 13.65 15.60
CA GLU A 341 15.91 15.09 15.61
C GLU A 341 17.00 15.50 14.59
N PRO A 342 17.04 16.76 14.11
CA PRO A 342 18.10 17.25 13.22
C PRO A 342 19.51 16.94 13.73
N ASN A 343 20.37 16.43 12.84
CA ASN A 343 21.75 16.02 13.10
C ASN A 343 21.92 14.84 14.08
N GLN A 344 20.84 14.14 14.43
CA GLN A 344 20.92 12.89 15.21
C GLN A 344 20.85 11.67 14.29
N SER A 345 21.24 10.51 14.84
CA SER A 345 21.23 9.24 14.12
C SER A 345 20.59 8.12 14.93
N GLU A 346 20.02 7.13 14.23
CA GLU A 346 19.58 5.85 14.79
C GLU A 346 20.22 4.70 14.01
N ILE A 347 20.61 3.62 14.72
CA ILE A 347 21.07 2.39 14.09
C ILE A 347 19.91 1.39 14.04
N LEU A 348 19.61 0.91 12.83
CA LEU A 348 18.66 -0.16 12.57
C LEU A 348 19.43 -1.45 12.25
N SER A 349 19.25 -2.48 13.10
CA SER A 349 19.86 -3.80 12.90
C SER A 349 18.90 -4.77 12.21
N PHE A 350 19.37 -5.51 11.22
CA PHE A 350 18.62 -6.51 10.47
C PHE A 350 19.31 -7.86 10.60
N THR A 351 18.52 -8.91 10.77
CA THR A 351 18.98 -10.31 10.71
C THR A 351 18.00 -11.08 9.85
N ILE A 352 18.48 -11.66 8.76
CA ILE A 352 17.65 -12.23 7.70
C ILE A 352 18.15 -13.64 7.41
N ASP A 353 17.27 -14.61 7.51
CA ASP A 353 17.55 -16.00 7.10
C ASP A 353 17.49 -16.07 5.56
N ILE A 354 18.55 -16.60 4.93
CA ILE A 354 18.64 -16.65 3.47
C ILE A 354 17.53 -17.50 2.83
N LYS A 355 16.89 -18.39 3.60
CA LYS A 355 15.76 -19.19 3.09
C LYS A 355 14.58 -18.32 2.62
N GLU A 356 14.43 -17.11 3.17
CA GLU A 356 13.39 -16.17 2.77
C GLU A 356 13.61 -15.62 1.35
N MET A 357 14.80 -15.81 0.77
CA MET A 357 15.12 -15.46 -0.62
C MET A 357 14.83 -16.59 -1.63
N ALA A 358 14.33 -17.74 -1.16
CA ALA A 358 14.14 -18.93 -1.99
C ALA A 358 13.06 -18.74 -3.06
N SER A 359 13.19 -19.49 -4.15
CA SER A 359 12.20 -19.60 -5.22
C SER A 359 11.59 -21.00 -5.22
N TYR A 360 10.31 -21.12 -5.56
CA TYR A 360 9.65 -22.42 -5.65
C TYR A 360 9.84 -23.02 -7.04
N ASP A 361 10.43 -24.22 -7.12
CA ASP A 361 10.57 -24.94 -8.38
C ASP A 361 9.36 -25.83 -8.64
N ASP A 362 8.36 -25.30 -9.35
CA ASP A 362 7.15 -26.03 -9.73
C ASP A 362 7.33 -26.93 -10.96
N SER A 363 8.39 -26.70 -11.75
CA SER A 363 8.68 -27.37 -13.02
C SER A 363 9.67 -28.54 -12.89
N GLY A 364 10.45 -28.55 -11.81
CA GLY A 364 11.59 -29.44 -11.62
C GLY A 364 12.83 -29.03 -12.41
N ALA A 365 12.86 -27.82 -12.97
CA ALA A 365 13.98 -27.33 -13.80
C ALA A 365 15.31 -27.32 -13.05
N THR A 366 15.30 -27.17 -11.73
CA THR A 366 16.51 -27.20 -10.90
C THR A 366 16.95 -28.62 -10.53
N GLY A 367 16.15 -29.63 -10.89
CA GLY A 367 16.32 -31.02 -10.42
C GLY A 367 15.62 -31.29 -9.07
N HIS A 368 14.96 -30.29 -8.48
CA HIS A 368 14.30 -30.38 -7.18
C HIS A 368 12.82 -29.95 -7.27
N PRO A 369 11.96 -30.71 -7.97
CA PRO A 369 10.56 -30.35 -8.13
C PRO A 369 9.84 -30.22 -6.78
N PHE A 370 8.91 -29.28 -6.73
CA PHE A 370 8.05 -28.98 -5.58
C PHE A 370 8.84 -28.62 -4.32
N SER A 371 9.95 -27.91 -4.50
CA SER A 371 10.82 -27.47 -3.40
C SER A 371 11.09 -25.97 -3.49
N TYR A 372 11.23 -25.32 -2.34
CA TYR A 372 11.87 -24.02 -2.27
C TYR A 372 13.38 -24.20 -2.35
N VAL A 373 14.02 -23.45 -3.25
CA VAL A 373 15.44 -23.55 -3.55
C VAL A 373 16.10 -22.19 -3.67
N LEU A 374 17.37 -22.12 -3.27
CA LEU A 374 18.28 -21.04 -3.59
C LEU A 374 19.24 -21.58 -4.65
N GLU A 375 19.08 -21.13 -5.89
CA GLU A 375 20.00 -21.50 -6.97
C GLU A 375 21.39 -20.91 -6.71
N ALA A 376 22.43 -21.64 -7.12
CA ALA A 376 23.82 -21.19 -7.00
C ALA A 376 24.07 -19.89 -7.77
N GLY A 377 25.00 -19.08 -7.27
CA GLY A 377 25.45 -17.83 -7.86
C GLY A 377 25.41 -16.65 -6.90
N GLU A 378 25.57 -15.46 -7.48
CA GLU A 378 25.68 -14.20 -6.75
C GLU A 378 24.30 -13.62 -6.43
N TYR A 379 24.03 -13.40 -5.15
CA TYR A 379 22.90 -12.64 -4.62
C TYR A 379 23.38 -11.24 -4.24
N LEU A 380 22.80 -10.23 -4.89
CA LEU A 380 23.09 -8.83 -4.62
C LEU A 380 22.16 -8.31 -3.53
N ILE A 381 22.70 -7.75 -2.46
CA ILE A 381 21.90 -7.10 -1.41
C ILE A 381 21.94 -5.60 -1.59
N HIS A 382 20.77 -5.00 -1.80
CA HIS A 382 20.56 -3.59 -2.03
C HIS A 382 19.94 -2.93 -0.80
N MET A 383 20.38 -1.71 -0.49
CA MET A 383 19.84 -0.90 0.61
C MET A 383 19.46 0.49 0.10
N GLY A 384 18.32 1.01 0.56
CA GLY A 384 17.93 2.40 0.37
C GLY A 384 16.54 2.69 0.90
N ASN A 385 15.85 3.71 0.36
CA ASN A 385 14.54 4.17 0.86
C ASN A 385 13.40 4.07 -0.16
N SER A 386 13.64 3.43 -1.31
CA SER A 386 12.66 2.99 -2.30
C SER A 386 13.32 1.94 -3.19
N VAL A 387 12.58 1.16 -3.99
CA VAL A 387 13.18 0.12 -4.84
C VAL A 387 14.17 0.68 -5.89
N ARG A 388 14.04 1.96 -6.26
CA ARG A 388 14.92 2.64 -7.22
C ARG A 388 16.07 3.41 -6.58
N HIS A 389 15.85 3.98 -5.40
CA HIS A 389 16.90 4.67 -4.66
C HIS A 389 17.59 3.68 -3.73
N THR A 390 18.43 2.80 -4.31
CA THR A 390 19.20 1.80 -3.56
C THR A 390 20.61 1.64 -4.09
N ASN A 391 21.56 1.26 -3.24
CA ASN A 391 22.90 0.83 -3.63
C ASN A 391 23.16 -0.62 -3.19
N VAL A 392 24.00 -1.34 -3.94
CA VAL A 392 24.48 -2.66 -3.50
C VAL A 392 25.42 -2.46 -2.30
N ILE A 393 25.09 -3.06 -1.17
CA ILE A 393 25.89 -2.98 0.06
C ILE A 393 26.61 -4.28 0.39
N MET A 394 26.18 -5.40 -0.19
CA MET A 394 26.74 -6.72 0.07
C MET A 394 26.49 -7.66 -1.11
N ARG A 395 27.39 -8.63 -1.30
CA ARG A 395 27.25 -9.73 -2.25
C ARG A 395 27.36 -11.05 -1.48
N VAL A 396 26.42 -11.95 -1.69
CA VAL A 396 26.42 -13.29 -1.12
C VAL A 396 26.55 -14.29 -2.27
N ASP A 397 27.64 -15.06 -2.27
CA ASP A 397 27.90 -16.08 -3.29
C ASP A 397 27.58 -17.46 -2.74
N LEU A 398 26.58 -18.12 -3.32
CA LEU A 398 26.24 -19.50 -3.01
C LEU A 398 26.84 -20.42 -4.06
N LYS A 399 27.80 -21.26 -3.66
CA LYS A 399 28.52 -22.15 -4.58
C LYS A 399 27.64 -23.25 -5.17
N ASP A 400 26.75 -23.76 -4.35
CA ASP A 400 25.88 -24.88 -4.67
C ASP A 400 24.41 -24.48 -4.45
N LEU A 401 23.51 -25.15 -5.16
CA LEU A 401 22.08 -25.01 -4.93
C LEU A 401 21.74 -25.51 -3.51
N ILE A 402 20.93 -24.74 -2.79
CA ILE A 402 20.42 -25.12 -1.47
C ILE A 402 18.93 -25.40 -1.57
N VAL A 403 18.50 -26.60 -1.18
CA VAL A 403 17.07 -26.90 -0.96
C VAL A 403 16.71 -26.45 0.44
N THR A 404 15.87 -25.41 0.56
CA THR A 404 15.49 -24.83 1.85
C THR A 404 14.29 -25.54 2.46
N GLU A 405 13.36 -25.99 1.61
CA GLU A 405 12.19 -26.73 2.02
C GLU A 405 11.71 -27.65 0.89
N LYS A 406 11.45 -28.92 1.22
CA LYS A 406 10.85 -29.87 0.28
C LYS A 406 9.38 -30.01 0.59
N LEU A 407 8.53 -29.76 -0.41
CA LEU A 407 7.09 -29.86 -0.32
C LEU A 407 6.58 -30.95 -1.27
N GLU A 408 5.32 -30.83 -1.65
CA GLU A 408 4.67 -31.62 -2.69
C GLU A 408 3.86 -30.71 -3.60
N SER A 409 3.56 -31.17 -4.81
CA SER A 409 2.65 -30.45 -5.70
C SER A 409 1.27 -30.30 -5.04
N ALA A 410 0.81 -29.06 -4.89
CA ALA A 410 -0.51 -28.71 -4.37
C ALA A 410 -1.03 -27.49 -5.14
N MET A 411 -2.34 -27.43 -5.40
CA MET A 411 -3.00 -26.32 -6.12
C MET A 411 -2.41 -25.96 -7.50
N ALA A 412 -1.66 -26.87 -8.13
CA ALA A 412 -1.19 -26.70 -9.51
C ALA A 412 -2.37 -26.50 -10.49
N PRO A 413 -2.21 -25.68 -11.53
CA PRO A 413 -3.26 -25.40 -12.50
C PRO A 413 -3.71 -26.66 -13.23
N VAL A 414 -4.99 -26.70 -13.60
CA VAL A 414 -5.58 -27.79 -14.41
C VAL A 414 -5.88 -27.36 -15.85
N THR A 415 -5.82 -26.04 -16.12
CA THR A 415 -6.02 -25.46 -17.44
C THR A 415 -4.67 -24.99 -17.97
N PRO A 416 -4.25 -25.41 -19.18
CA PRO A 416 -3.01 -24.96 -19.79
C PRO A 416 -3.01 -23.44 -20.03
N PHE A 417 -1.90 -22.80 -19.72
CA PHE A 417 -1.62 -21.41 -20.10
C PHE A 417 -0.11 -21.20 -20.14
N GLN A 418 0.32 -20.09 -20.75
CA GLN A 418 1.71 -19.66 -20.74
C GLN A 418 1.92 -18.55 -19.73
N ARG A 419 3.01 -18.62 -18.97
CA ARG A 419 3.47 -17.57 -18.06
C ARG A 419 4.71 -16.86 -18.60
N ILE A 420 4.96 -15.65 -18.14
CA ILE A 420 6.16 -14.91 -18.52
C ILE A 420 7.42 -15.50 -17.88
N LYS A 421 8.52 -15.46 -18.64
CA LYS A 421 9.85 -15.87 -18.21
C LYS A 421 10.90 -14.89 -18.74
N PRO A 422 11.85 -14.43 -17.92
CA PRO A 422 12.90 -13.54 -18.39
C PRO A 422 13.83 -14.30 -19.33
N ILE A 423 14.11 -13.68 -20.47
CA ILE A 423 15.17 -14.09 -21.40
C ILE A 423 16.33 -13.14 -21.21
N PHE A 424 17.51 -13.69 -20.91
CA PHE A 424 18.74 -12.93 -20.74
C PHE A 424 19.68 -13.15 -21.94
N GLU A 425 19.82 -12.12 -22.78
CA GLU A 425 20.66 -12.16 -23.98
C GLU A 425 21.48 -10.87 -24.06
N GLU A 426 22.79 -10.99 -24.30
CA GLU A 426 23.69 -9.84 -24.49
C GLU A 426 23.61 -8.76 -23.38
N GLY A 427 23.35 -9.17 -22.13
CA GLY A 427 23.22 -8.24 -21.01
C GLY A 427 21.87 -7.50 -20.92
N LYS A 428 20.90 -7.86 -21.77
CA LYS A 428 19.53 -7.33 -21.74
C LYS A 428 18.55 -8.40 -21.26
N ILE A 429 17.54 -7.95 -20.53
CA ILE A 429 16.43 -8.79 -20.09
C ILE A 429 15.21 -8.45 -20.94
N SER A 430 14.57 -9.46 -21.50
CA SER A 430 13.30 -9.32 -22.23
C SER A 430 12.29 -10.36 -21.77
N ILE A 431 11.04 -10.20 -22.17
CA ILE A 431 9.94 -11.10 -21.81
C ILE A 431 9.87 -12.24 -22.82
N GLY A 432 10.08 -13.47 -22.35
CA GLY A 432 9.70 -14.71 -23.00
C GLY A 432 8.46 -15.34 -22.34
N TYR A 433 8.05 -16.49 -22.86
CA TYR A 433 6.92 -17.26 -22.34
C TYR A 433 7.27 -18.75 -22.24
N GLU A 434 6.76 -19.42 -21.21
CA GLU A 434 6.82 -20.87 -21.06
C GLU A 434 5.47 -21.44 -20.62
N ASP A 435 5.21 -22.71 -20.92
CA ASP A 435 3.99 -23.39 -20.48
C ASP A 435 4.03 -23.64 -18.96
N ALA A 436 2.96 -23.26 -18.25
CA ALA A 436 2.86 -23.49 -16.82
C ALA A 436 2.68 -25.00 -16.50
N PRO A 437 3.43 -25.58 -15.54
CA PRO A 437 3.27 -26.98 -15.15
C PRO A 437 1.85 -27.30 -14.65
N LEU A 438 1.23 -28.34 -15.23
CA LEU A 438 -0.11 -28.77 -14.85
C LEU A 438 -0.09 -29.74 -13.68
N ARG A 439 -1.22 -29.84 -12.98
CA ARG A 439 -1.44 -30.83 -11.93
C ARG A 439 -1.21 -32.25 -12.44
N THR A 440 -0.31 -32.98 -11.79
CA THR A 440 0.05 -34.36 -12.14
C THR A 440 -0.48 -35.42 -11.15
N TYR A 441 -1.05 -35.02 -10.02
CA TYR A 441 -1.54 -35.93 -8.99
C TYR A 441 -3.06 -36.12 -9.04
N ASP A 442 -3.53 -37.29 -8.59
CA ASP A 442 -4.95 -37.57 -8.36
C ASP A 442 -5.37 -37.03 -6.98
N LEU A 443 -6.24 -36.02 -6.98
CA LEU A 443 -6.74 -35.39 -5.76
C LEU A 443 -7.67 -36.33 -4.98
N ASN A 444 -8.48 -37.15 -5.64
CA ASN A 444 -9.38 -38.10 -4.97
C ASN A 444 -8.58 -39.18 -4.24
N GLN A 445 -7.53 -39.69 -4.89
CA GLN A 445 -6.61 -40.64 -4.25
C GLN A 445 -5.94 -40.01 -3.03
N ARG A 446 -5.37 -38.81 -3.16
CA ARG A 446 -4.73 -38.10 -2.05
C ARG A 446 -5.68 -37.89 -0.86
N ILE A 447 -6.93 -37.51 -1.14
CA ILE A 447 -7.97 -37.35 -0.10
C ILE A 447 -8.27 -38.69 0.57
N ALA A 448 -8.39 -39.78 -0.19
CA ALA A 448 -8.66 -41.11 0.36
C ALA A 448 -7.51 -41.60 1.26
N GLU A 449 -6.27 -41.43 0.82
CA GLU A 449 -5.06 -41.85 1.57
C GLU A 449 -4.84 -41.04 2.84
N ARG A 450 -5.27 -39.77 2.87
CA ARG A 450 -5.09 -38.85 4.00
C ARG A 450 -6.35 -38.63 4.81
N ARG A 451 -7.39 -39.44 4.60
CA ARG A 451 -8.63 -39.33 5.36
C ARG A 451 -8.31 -39.52 6.86
N PRO A 452 -8.68 -38.57 7.73
CA PRO A 452 -8.45 -38.73 9.17
C PRO A 452 -9.23 -39.93 9.71
N VAL A 453 -8.70 -40.55 10.77
CA VAL A 453 -9.37 -41.66 11.44
C VAL A 453 -10.56 -41.10 12.23
N ASN A 454 -11.73 -41.70 12.04
CA ASN A 454 -12.91 -41.32 12.81
C ASN A 454 -12.70 -41.63 14.30
N LEU A 455 -12.98 -40.63 15.15
CA LEU A 455 -13.09 -40.87 16.58
C LEU A 455 -14.37 -41.68 16.84
N PRO A 456 -14.31 -42.79 17.60
CA PRO A 456 -15.51 -43.53 17.96
C PRO A 456 -16.46 -42.64 18.77
N TYR A 457 -17.72 -42.57 18.36
CA TYR A 457 -18.75 -41.87 19.11
C TYR A 457 -18.90 -42.48 20.50
N THR A 458 -18.77 -41.66 21.55
CA THR A 458 -18.86 -42.08 22.95
C THR A 458 -20.20 -41.76 23.59
N GLY A 459 -21.06 -40.98 22.93
CA GLY A 459 -22.22 -40.37 23.58
C GLY A 459 -21.83 -39.24 24.53
N ASP A 460 -22.81 -38.50 25.05
CA ASP A 460 -22.55 -37.42 26.01
C ASP A 460 -21.93 -37.99 27.30
N GLN A 461 -20.63 -37.75 27.48
CA GLN A 461 -19.86 -38.11 28.69
C GLN A 461 -19.90 -36.98 29.73
N GLY A 462 -20.61 -35.88 29.46
CA GLY A 462 -20.70 -34.71 30.30
C GLY A 462 -19.51 -33.75 30.17
N TYR A 463 -18.51 -34.06 29.35
CA TYR A 463 -17.35 -33.19 29.15
C TYR A 463 -17.75 -31.90 28.44
N LYS A 464 -17.26 -30.77 28.93
CA LYS A 464 -17.48 -29.46 28.33
C LYS A 464 -16.21 -28.95 27.68
N LEU A 465 -16.34 -28.01 26.74
CA LEU A 465 -15.18 -27.36 26.12
C LEU A 465 -14.30 -26.66 27.18
N ALA A 466 -14.89 -26.22 28.30
CA ALA A 466 -14.15 -25.71 29.44
C ALA A 466 -13.24 -26.76 30.10
N ASP A 467 -13.62 -28.04 30.09
CA ASP A 467 -12.79 -29.13 30.62
C ASP A 467 -11.57 -29.40 29.74
N VAL A 468 -11.70 -29.22 28.41
CA VAL A 468 -10.57 -29.21 27.47
C VAL A 468 -9.63 -28.05 27.79
N ALA A 469 -10.17 -26.84 27.94
CA ALA A 469 -9.36 -25.66 28.28
C ALA A 469 -8.64 -25.80 29.64
N LEU A 470 -9.20 -26.60 30.56
CA LEU A 470 -8.61 -26.91 31.86
C LEU A 470 -7.74 -28.18 31.85
N ASN A 471 -7.49 -28.79 30.68
CA ASN A 471 -6.74 -30.04 30.51
C ASN A 471 -7.27 -31.22 31.37
N LYS A 472 -8.58 -31.25 31.66
CA LYS A 472 -9.22 -32.37 32.39
C LYS A 472 -9.58 -33.53 31.46
N VAL A 473 -9.79 -33.21 30.18
CA VAL A 473 -10.05 -34.15 29.08
C VAL A 473 -9.34 -33.65 27.83
N SER A 474 -9.07 -34.53 26.88
CA SER A 474 -8.54 -34.14 25.58
C SER A 474 -9.62 -33.53 24.68
N LEU A 475 -9.19 -32.85 23.61
CA LEU A 475 -10.10 -32.36 22.58
C LEU A 475 -10.81 -33.53 21.88
N GLU A 476 -10.09 -34.65 21.65
CA GLU A 476 -10.64 -35.87 21.06
C GLU A 476 -11.73 -36.47 21.95
N GLU A 477 -11.52 -36.54 23.27
CA GLU A 477 -12.52 -37.03 24.23
C GLU A 477 -13.77 -36.15 24.24
N PHE A 478 -13.60 -34.83 24.18
CA PHE A 478 -14.71 -33.88 24.10
C PHE A 478 -15.50 -34.01 22.78
N VAL A 479 -14.79 -34.05 21.64
CA VAL A 479 -15.40 -34.12 20.30
C VAL A 479 -16.07 -35.47 20.05
N ALA A 480 -15.54 -36.57 20.60
CA ALA A 480 -16.12 -37.90 20.49
C ALA A 480 -17.55 -38.00 21.08
N GLN A 481 -17.99 -37.02 21.86
CA GLN A 481 -19.36 -36.95 22.40
C GLN A 481 -20.40 -36.48 21.38
N PHE A 482 -19.99 -35.89 20.26
CA PHE A 482 -20.91 -35.33 19.28
C PHE A 482 -21.49 -36.42 18.37
N SER A 483 -22.81 -36.42 18.26
CA SER A 483 -23.55 -37.17 17.23
C SER A 483 -23.27 -36.60 15.84
N ASP A 484 -23.77 -37.30 14.82
CA ASP A 484 -23.75 -36.78 13.45
C ASP A 484 -24.66 -35.53 13.30
N GLU A 485 -25.75 -35.44 14.08
CA GLU A 485 -26.58 -34.24 14.26
C GLU A 485 -25.94 -33.21 15.20
#